data_AF-A0A3C2AZJ9-F1
#
_entry.id   AF-A0A3C2AZJ9-F1
#
_cell.length_a   1.000
_cell.length_b   1.000
_cell.length_c   1.000
_cell.angle_alpha   90.00
_cell.angle_beta   90.00
_cell.angle_gamma   90.00
#
_symmetry.space_group_name_H-M   'P 1'
#
loop_
_entity.id
_entity.type
_entity.pdbx_description
1 polymer ?
#
loop_
_entity_poly.entity_id
_entity_poly.type
_entity_poly.pdbx_seq_one_letter_code
_entity_poly.pdbx_strand_id
1 'polypeptide(L)'
;PRARGVARAVAAWRERRAMASDIPVRQVLPDLAILGIAQKQPRTVQELAQARGVDDRHTRGSIGTELLAAVKEGAETEVHLPAPDGDDLDRQLRPAVTLVSAWVSEVARQERIDTALLATRSDLVAFLRGDADARLASGWRHDLLGDGIRRLVEGRAAITFDGKGGLHLIEVPSALGDPA
;
A
#
# COMPACT_ATOMS: atom_id res chain seq x y z
N PRO A 1 -5.21 -0.16 16.69
CA PRO A 1 -4.87 -1.46 17.34
C PRO A 1 -6.11 -2.33 17.64
N ARG A 2 -6.99 -1.92 18.57
CA ARG A 2 -8.20 -2.71 18.93
C ARG A 2 -9.24 -2.84 17.82
N ALA A 3 -9.57 -1.75 17.13
CA ALA A 3 -10.52 -1.80 16.01
C ALA A 3 -10.11 -2.79 14.91
N ARG A 4 -8.80 -2.99 14.69
CA ARG A 4 -8.27 -3.96 13.71
C ARG A 4 -8.50 -5.40 14.19
N GLY A 5 -8.31 -5.66 15.48
CA GLY A 5 -8.64 -6.95 16.11
C GLY A 5 -10.12 -7.28 15.99
N VAL A 6 -10.99 -6.33 16.31
CA VAL A 6 -12.44 -6.48 16.15
C VAL A 6 -12.81 -6.74 14.68
N ALA A 7 -12.30 -5.95 13.74
CA ALA A 7 -12.55 -6.16 12.31
C ALA A 7 -12.13 -7.56 11.85
N ARG A 8 -10.94 -8.03 12.28
CA ARG A 8 -10.43 -9.37 11.94
C ARG A 8 -11.30 -10.48 12.51
N ALA A 9 -11.67 -10.40 13.79
CA ALA A 9 -12.48 -11.42 14.45
C ALA A 9 -13.90 -11.48 13.86
N VAL A 10 -14.52 -10.34 13.60
CA VAL A 10 -15.86 -10.26 12.97
C VAL A 10 -15.81 -10.76 11.52
N ALA A 11 -14.78 -10.41 10.75
CA ALA A 11 -14.59 -10.95 9.40
C ALA A 11 -14.39 -12.47 9.40
N ALA A 12 -13.61 -12.99 10.36
CA ALA A 12 -13.40 -14.43 10.51
C ALA A 12 -14.70 -15.16 10.93
N TRP A 13 -15.50 -14.57 11.81
CA TRP A 13 -16.84 -15.10 12.13
C TRP A 13 -17.73 -15.15 10.88
N ARG A 14 -17.73 -14.08 10.08
CA ARG A 14 -18.51 -14.00 8.84
C ARG A 14 -18.14 -15.11 7.86
N GLU A 15 -16.85 -15.34 7.65
CA GLU A 15 -16.32 -16.44 6.82
C GLU A 15 -16.82 -17.79 7.31
N ARG A 16 -16.64 -18.10 8.61
CA ARG A 16 -17.11 -19.37 9.20
C ARG A 16 -18.61 -19.57 9.02
N ARG A 17 -19.42 -18.53 9.23
CA ARG A 17 -20.88 -18.59 9.08
C ARG A 17 -21.31 -18.75 7.62
N ALA A 18 -20.64 -18.06 6.70
CA ALA A 18 -20.86 -18.17 5.26
C ALA A 18 -20.55 -19.58 4.77
N MET A 19 -19.41 -20.14 5.18
CA MET A 19 -19.02 -21.52 4.88
C MET A 19 -20.03 -22.54 5.44
N ALA A 20 -20.43 -22.39 6.70
CA ALA A 20 -21.37 -23.32 7.35
C ALA A 20 -22.78 -23.29 6.73
N SER A 21 -23.15 -22.17 6.08
CA SER A 21 -24.50 -21.98 5.51
C SER A 21 -24.51 -21.98 3.99
N ASP A 22 -23.35 -22.18 3.36
CA ASP A 22 -23.13 -22.14 1.91
C ASP A 22 -23.76 -20.92 1.20
N ILE A 23 -23.50 -19.73 1.73
CA ILE A 23 -23.97 -18.46 1.15
C ILE A 23 -22.83 -17.43 1.05
N PRO A 24 -22.90 -16.46 0.12
CA PRO A 24 -21.90 -15.41 0.01
C PRO A 24 -21.71 -14.62 1.31
N VAL A 25 -20.46 -14.33 1.68
CA VAL A 25 -20.09 -13.59 2.91
C VAL A 25 -20.86 -12.28 3.09
N ARG A 26 -21.11 -11.54 2.00
CA ARG A 26 -21.86 -10.27 2.04
C ARG A 26 -23.34 -10.43 2.41
N GLN A 27 -23.93 -11.61 2.18
CA GLN A 27 -25.30 -11.92 2.61
C GLN A 27 -25.36 -12.21 4.12
N VAL A 28 -24.29 -12.75 4.70
CA VAL A 28 -24.16 -12.94 6.16
C VAL A 28 -24.01 -11.60 6.87
N LEU A 29 -23.05 -10.78 6.43
CA LEU A 29 -22.77 -9.48 7.03
C LEU A 29 -22.08 -8.54 6.02
N PRO A 30 -22.64 -7.35 5.70
CA PRO A 30 -22.03 -6.40 4.77
C PRO A 30 -20.65 -5.90 5.22
N ASP A 31 -19.77 -5.57 4.26
CA ASP A 31 -18.44 -5.00 4.57
C ASP A 31 -18.54 -3.70 5.40
N LEU A 32 -19.57 -2.89 5.12
CA LEU A 32 -19.85 -1.67 5.88
C LEU A 32 -20.16 -1.97 7.36
N ALA A 33 -20.86 -3.07 7.63
CA ALA A 33 -21.20 -3.50 8.98
C ALA A 33 -19.95 -3.91 9.77
N ILE A 34 -19.00 -4.61 9.13
CA ILE A 34 -17.71 -4.95 9.76
C ILE A 34 -16.99 -3.69 10.21
N LEU A 35 -16.90 -2.68 9.34
CA LEU A 35 -16.26 -1.41 9.66
C LEU A 35 -17.01 -0.65 10.77
N GLY A 36 -18.34 -0.60 10.70
CA GLY A 36 -19.18 0.03 11.71
C GLY A 36 -19.03 -0.62 13.09
N ILE A 37 -19.03 -1.95 13.14
CA ILE A 37 -18.85 -2.74 14.36
C ILE A 37 -17.43 -2.54 14.92
N ALA A 38 -16.41 -2.59 14.06
CA ALA A 38 -15.02 -2.37 14.44
C ALA A 38 -14.76 -0.98 15.03
N GLN A 39 -15.43 0.04 14.48
CA GLN A 39 -15.34 1.41 14.98
C GLN A 39 -16.09 1.57 16.30
N LYS A 40 -17.32 1.06 16.39
CA LYS A 40 -18.18 1.24 17.57
C LYS A 40 -17.79 0.34 18.75
N GLN A 41 -17.26 -0.85 18.48
CA GLN A 41 -16.88 -1.88 19.47
C GLN A 41 -18.02 -2.20 20.48
N PRO A 42 -19.21 -2.57 19.98
CA PRO A 42 -20.40 -2.73 20.82
C PRO A 42 -20.24 -3.86 21.84
N ARG A 43 -20.75 -3.64 23.05
CA ARG A 43 -20.78 -4.63 24.15
C ARG A 43 -22.18 -5.20 24.40
N THR A 44 -23.19 -4.58 23.81
CA THR A 44 -24.60 -4.96 23.95
C THR A 44 -25.28 -5.05 22.59
N VAL A 45 -26.41 -5.77 22.52
CA VAL A 45 -27.19 -5.89 21.27
C VAL A 45 -27.75 -4.54 20.84
N GLN A 46 -28.11 -3.68 21.80
CA GLN A 46 -28.58 -2.33 21.56
C GLN A 46 -27.48 -1.47 20.92
N GLU A 47 -26.24 -1.57 21.41
CA GLU A 47 -25.10 -0.88 20.78
C GLU A 47 -24.78 -1.47 19.40
N LEU A 48 -24.89 -2.80 19.24
CA LEU A 48 -24.68 -3.46 17.95
C LEU A 48 -25.66 -2.92 16.89
N ALA A 49 -26.93 -2.74 17.24
CA ALA A 49 -27.96 -2.17 16.36
C ALA A 49 -27.64 -0.74 15.89
N GLN A 50 -26.84 0.00 16.65
CA GLN A 50 -26.44 1.36 16.29
C GLN A 50 -25.13 1.42 15.49
N ALA A 51 -24.50 0.29 15.19
CA ALA A 51 -23.31 0.26 14.35
C ALA A 51 -23.70 0.46 12.87
N ARG A 52 -22.93 1.28 12.15
CA ARG A 52 -23.22 1.60 10.75
C ARG A 52 -23.23 0.32 9.90
N GLY A 53 -24.27 0.13 9.09
CA GLY A 53 -24.43 -1.03 8.21
C GLY A 53 -25.00 -2.28 8.89
N VAL A 54 -25.32 -2.22 10.20
CA VAL A 54 -25.99 -3.30 10.92
C VAL A 54 -27.50 -3.11 10.86
N ASP A 55 -28.20 -4.03 10.19
CA ASP A 55 -29.67 -4.14 10.19
C ASP A 55 -30.20 -5.11 11.28
N ASP A 56 -31.50 -5.06 11.55
CA ASP A 56 -32.21 -5.88 12.55
C ASP A 56 -32.01 -7.39 12.42
N ARG A 57 -31.70 -7.91 11.22
CA ARG A 57 -31.41 -9.34 11.05
C ARG A 57 -30.11 -9.77 11.71
N HIS A 58 -29.15 -8.85 11.91
CA HIS A 58 -27.86 -9.15 12.50
C HIS A 58 -27.87 -9.04 14.03
N THR A 59 -28.90 -8.44 14.62
CA THR A 59 -29.05 -8.27 16.07
C THR A 59 -29.96 -9.33 16.70
N ARG A 60 -30.68 -10.10 15.87
CA ARG A 60 -31.63 -11.12 16.32
C ARG A 60 -30.97 -12.47 16.60
N GLY A 61 -31.48 -13.14 17.62
CA GLY A 61 -31.17 -14.54 17.94
C GLY A 61 -29.67 -14.78 18.15
N SER A 62 -29.20 -15.96 17.71
CA SER A 62 -27.81 -16.37 17.89
C SER A 62 -26.81 -15.45 17.18
N ILE A 63 -27.20 -14.83 16.07
CA ILE A 63 -26.31 -13.96 15.27
C ILE A 63 -25.81 -12.78 16.10
N GLY A 64 -26.70 -12.10 16.84
CA GLY A 64 -26.31 -10.98 17.69
C GLY A 64 -25.35 -11.41 18.81
N THR A 65 -25.60 -12.56 19.42
CA THR A 65 -24.74 -13.12 20.47
C THR A 65 -23.37 -13.53 19.93
N GLU A 66 -23.33 -14.20 18.78
CA GLU A 66 -22.10 -14.62 18.12
C GLU A 66 -21.24 -13.41 17.68
N LEU A 67 -21.88 -12.36 17.16
CA LEU A 67 -21.20 -11.11 16.80
C LEU A 67 -20.57 -10.43 18.02
N LEU A 68 -21.30 -10.31 19.13
CA LEU A 68 -20.76 -9.74 20.36
C LEU A 68 -19.60 -10.57 20.93
N ALA A 69 -19.66 -11.89 20.80
CA ALA A 69 -18.54 -12.77 21.16
C ALA A 69 -17.30 -12.50 20.29
N ALA A 70 -17.48 -12.39 18.97
CA ALA A 70 -16.40 -12.03 18.05
C ALA A 70 -15.81 -10.63 18.32
N VAL A 71 -16.65 -9.66 18.69
CA VAL A 71 -16.19 -8.33 19.10
C VAL A 71 -15.34 -8.39 20.36
N LYS A 72 -15.78 -9.16 21.37
CA LYS A 72 -15.02 -9.35 22.61
C LYS A 72 -13.66 -9.99 22.34
N GLU A 73 -13.63 -11.09 21.59
CA GLU A 73 -12.40 -11.78 21.17
C GLU A 73 -11.44 -10.82 20.45
N GLY A 74 -11.96 -10.05 19.47
CA GLY A 74 -11.16 -9.11 18.70
C GLY A 74 -10.66 -7.92 19.51
N ALA A 75 -11.39 -7.48 20.53
CA ALA A 75 -10.98 -6.35 21.39
C ALA A 75 -9.79 -6.70 22.31
N GLU A 76 -9.66 -7.98 22.65
CA GLU A 76 -8.54 -8.54 23.44
C GLU A 76 -7.33 -8.86 22.57
N THR A 77 -7.51 -8.90 21.24
CA THR A 77 -6.46 -9.33 20.32
C THR A 77 -5.71 -8.15 19.70
N GLU A 78 -4.39 -8.13 19.88
CA GLU A 78 -3.53 -7.18 19.18
C GLU A 78 -3.26 -7.67 17.75
N VAL A 79 -3.55 -6.80 16.77
CA VAL A 79 -3.31 -7.09 15.35
C VAL A 79 -2.21 -6.17 14.85
N HIS A 80 -1.04 -6.76 14.66
CA HIS A 80 0.04 -6.19 13.88
C HIS A 80 -0.26 -6.46 12.40
N LEU A 81 -0.66 -5.42 11.69
CA LEU A 81 -0.59 -5.43 10.24
C LEU A 81 0.83 -4.99 9.86
N PRO A 82 1.37 -5.45 8.72
CA PRO A 82 2.49 -4.75 8.10
C PRO A 82 2.14 -3.27 8.07
N ALA A 83 3.09 -2.41 8.42
CA ALA A 83 2.90 -0.99 8.13
C ALA A 83 2.48 -0.90 6.66
N PRO A 84 1.42 -0.15 6.30
CA PRO A 84 1.28 0.24 4.90
C PRO A 84 2.64 0.83 4.54
N ASP A 85 3.27 0.36 3.46
CA ASP A 85 4.54 0.94 2.98
C ASP A 85 4.28 2.43 2.84
N GLY A 86 4.68 3.18 3.86
CA GLY A 86 4.18 4.52 4.05
C GLY A 86 4.74 5.30 2.89
N ASP A 87 3.89 5.95 2.09
CA ASP A 87 4.26 6.90 1.03
C ASP A 87 5.07 8.11 1.57
N ASP A 88 5.69 7.97 2.75
CA ASP A 88 6.64 8.83 3.43
C ASP A 88 8.01 8.79 2.75
N LEU A 89 7.98 8.84 1.41
CA LEU A 89 9.07 9.43 0.68
C LEU A 89 9.16 10.90 1.11
N ASP A 90 10.38 11.34 1.44
CA ASP A 90 10.67 12.74 1.76
C ASP A 90 9.98 13.64 0.74
N ARG A 91 9.28 14.68 1.23
CA ARG A 91 8.56 15.64 0.38
C ARG A 91 9.48 16.26 -0.67
N GLN A 92 10.77 16.42 -0.36
CA GLN A 92 11.78 16.93 -1.29
C GLN A 92 12.06 15.98 -2.46
N LEU A 93 11.88 14.66 -2.27
CA LEU A 93 12.11 13.64 -3.29
C LEU A 93 10.86 13.31 -4.12
N ARG A 94 9.68 13.80 -3.74
CA ARG A 94 8.43 13.55 -4.50
C ARG A 94 8.50 14.01 -5.97
N PRO A 95 9.09 15.18 -6.32
CA PRO A 95 9.26 15.57 -7.71
C PRO A 95 10.16 14.61 -8.51
N ALA A 96 11.15 14.01 -7.84
CA ALA A 96 12.05 13.05 -8.48
C ALA A 96 11.29 11.82 -9.00
N VAL A 97 10.23 11.38 -8.31
CA VAL A 97 9.39 10.25 -8.79
C VAL A 97 8.84 10.53 -10.17
N THR A 98 8.28 11.72 -10.42
CA THR A 98 7.70 12.09 -11.71
C THR A 98 8.78 12.17 -12.79
N LEU A 99 9.90 12.82 -12.48
CA LEU A 99 11.03 12.94 -13.41
C LEU A 99 11.61 11.57 -13.79
N VAL A 100 11.85 10.73 -12.80
CA VAL A 100 12.34 9.36 -12.99
C VAL A 100 11.31 8.53 -13.76
N SER A 101 10.01 8.66 -13.48
CA SER A 101 8.97 7.94 -14.23
C SER A 101 8.99 8.27 -15.72
N ALA A 102 9.24 9.53 -16.07
CA ALA A 102 9.38 9.95 -17.46
C ALA A 102 10.62 9.30 -18.12
N TRP A 103 11.76 9.29 -17.44
CA TRP A 103 12.97 8.64 -17.94
C TRP A 103 12.83 7.12 -18.05
N VAL A 104 12.25 6.45 -17.05
CA VAL A 104 11.97 5.01 -17.09
C VAL A 104 11.06 4.65 -18.26
N SER A 105 10.09 5.51 -18.59
CA SER A 105 9.22 5.30 -19.75
C SER A 105 9.99 5.38 -21.07
N GLU A 106 11.00 6.23 -21.15
CA GLU A 106 11.90 6.30 -22.31
C GLU A 106 12.81 5.06 -22.39
N VAL A 107 13.39 4.61 -21.28
CA VAL A 107 14.19 3.37 -21.24
C VAL A 107 13.33 2.16 -21.65
N ALA A 108 12.10 2.07 -21.14
CA ALA A 108 11.12 1.05 -21.52
C ALA A 108 10.87 1.01 -23.04
N ARG A 109 10.70 2.20 -23.64
CA ARG A 109 10.51 2.35 -25.08
C ARG A 109 11.73 1.89 -25.88
N GLN A 110 12.94 2.23 -25.43
CA GLN A 110 14.20 1.86 -26.10
C GLN A 110 14.45 0.34 -26.02
N GLU A 111 14.26 -0.25 -24.83
CA GLU A 111 14.46 -1.68 -24.58
C GLU A 111 13.30 -2.55 -25.07
N ARG A 112 12.19 -1.93 -25.49
CA ARG A 112 10.93 -2.60 -25.90
C ARG A 112 10.37 -3.50 -24.79
N ILE A 113 10.48 -3.04 -23.55
CA ILE A 113 9.96 -3.71 -22.36
C ILE A 113 8.79 -2.89 -21.81
N ASP A 114 7.76 -3.54 -21.29
CA ASP A 114 6.67 -2.84 -20.62
C ASP A 114 7.18 -2.06 -19.39
N THR A 115 6.79 -0.79 -19.28
CA THR A 115 7.25 0.10 -18.20
C THR A 115 6.94 -0.48 -16.80
N ALA A 116 5.81 -1.18 -16.61
CA ALA A 116 5.46 -1.78 -15.32
C ALA A 116 6.34 -2.99 -14.97
N LEU A 117 6.93 -3.67 -15.96
CA LEU A 117 7.92 -4.74 -15.73
C LEU A 117 9.27 -4.19 -15.30
N LEU A 118 9.62 -3.00 -15.82
CA LEU A 118 10.81 -2.24 -15.44
C LEU A 118 10.67 -1.67 -14.03
N ALA A 119 9.74 -0.74 -13.82
CA ALA A 119 9.46 -0.15 -12.52
C ALA A 119 8.05 0.46 -12.45
N THR A 120 7.32 0.14 -11.39
CA THR A 120 6.10 0.84 -10.99
C THR A 120 6.44 2.07 -10.14
N ARG A 121 5.45 2.95 -9.94
CA ARG A 121 5.59 4.08 -9.03
C ARG A 121 6.00 3.64 -7.61
N SER A 122 5.49 2.50 -7.12
CA SER A 122 5.84 1.97 -5.81
C SER A 122 7.29 1.50 -5.76
N ASP A 123 7.79 0.89 -6.84
CA ASP A 123 9.21 0.49 -6.93
C ASP A 123 10.14 1.71 -6.86
N LEU A 124 9.76 2.82 -7.55
CA LEU A 124 10.52 4.07 -7.50
C LEU A 124 10.55 4.67 -6.10
N VAL A 125 9.40 4.69 -5.41
CA VAL A 125 9.31 5.20 -4.03
C VAL A 125 10.18 4.37 -3.08
N ALA A 126 10.07 3.03 -3.14
CA ALA A 126 10.86 2.15 -2.30
C ALA A 126 12.36 2.35 -2.53
N PHE A 127 12.78 2.47 -3.79
CA PHE A 127 14.18 2.72 -4.13
C PHE A 127 14.68 4.09 -3.64
N LEU A 128 13.89 5.15 -3.83
CA LEU A 128 14.25 6.50 -3.38
C LEU A 128 14.24 6.64 -1.86
N ARG A 129 13.45 5.83 -1.14
CA ARG A 129 13.50 5.74 0.33
C ARG A 129 14.76 5.02 0.83
N GLY A 130 15.42 4.24 -0.04
CA GLY A 130 16.55 3.41 0.33
C GLY A 130 16.16 2.07 0.95
N ASP A 131 14.96 1.57 0.65
CA ASP A 131 14.50 0.27 1.14
C ASP A 131 15.44 -0.85 0.66
N ALA A 132 15.90 -1.69 1.57
CA ALA A 132 16.93 -2.71 1.28
C ALA A 132 16.45 -3.78 0.29
N ASP A 133 15.15 -4.03 0.25
CA ASP A 133 14.46 -4.99 -0.61
C ASP A 133 13.86 -4.35 -1.88
N ALA A 134 14.12 -3.06 -2.13
CA ALA A 134 13.65 -2.41 -3.34
C ALA A 134 14.16 -3.14 -4.61
N ARG A 135 13.25 -3.43 -5.54
CA ARG A 135 13.56 -4.16 -6.79
C ARG A 135 14.62 -3.48 -7.67
N LEU A 136 14.85 -2.18 -7.48
CA LEU A 136 15.85 -1.38 -8.20
C LEU A 136 17.19 -1.27 -7.46
N ALA A 137 17.30 -1.86 -6.26
CA ALA A 137 18.52 -1.84 -5.46
C ALA A 137 19.56 -2.87 -5.89
N SER A 138 19.18 -3.91 -6.63
CA SER A 138 20.10 -4.94 -7.11
C SER A 138 19.66 -5.61 -8.41
N GLY A 139 20.58 -6.35 -9.04
CA GLY A 139 20.34 -7.13 -10.25
C GLY A 139 20.13 -6.28 -11.50
N TRP A 140 19.63 -6.90 -12.58
CA TRP A 140 19.56 -6.25 -13.90
C TRP A 140 18.76 -4.94 -13.94
N ARG A 141 17.75 -4.78 -13.08
CA ARG A 141 16.99 -3.51 -12.99
C ARG A 141 17.81 -2.40 -12.37
N HIS A 142 18.69 -2.74 -11.42
CA HIS A 142 19.64 -1.80 -10.88
C HIS A 142 20.61 -1.32 -11.95
N ASP A 143 21.15 -2.26 -12.72
CA ASP A 143 22.11 -1.96 -13.80
C ASP A 143 21.47 -1.09 -14.89
N LEU A 144 20.19 -1.35 -15.22
CA LEU A 144 19.46 -0.61 -16.25
C LEU A 144 18.92 0.75 -15.76
N LEU A 145 18.43 0.82 -14.53
CA LEU A 145 17.70 1.98 -14.00
C LEU A 145 18.26 2.50 -12.69
N GLY A 146 18.53 1.61 -11.74
CA GLY A 146 18.91 1.97 -10.36
C GLY A 146 20.14 2.89 -10.27
N ASP A 147 21.21 2.60 -11.00
CA ASP A 147 22.40 3.48 -11.01
C ASP A 147 22.07 4.86 -11.60
N GLY A 148 21.38 4.89 -12.74
CA GLY A 148 20.96 6.15 -13.38
C GLY A 148 20.08 7.01 -12.47
N ILE A 149 19.11 6.40 -11.78
CA ILE A 149 18.25 7.08 -10.80
C ILE A 149 19.08 7.64 -9.65
N ARG A 150 20.01 6.84 -9.12
CA ARG A 150 20.88 7.28 -8.01
C ARG A 150 21.74 8.47 -8.41
N ARG A 151 22.41 8.40 -9.57
CA ARG A 151 23.21 9.51 -10.10
C ARG A 151 22.37 10.77 -10.32
N LEU A 152 21.14 10.63 -10.81
CA LEU A 152 20.23 11.76 -11.02
C LEU A 152 19.85 12.44 -9.69
N VAL A 153 19.49 11.66 -8.67
CA VAL A 153 19.06 12.19 -7.36
C VAL A 153 20.23 12.78 -6.57
N GLU A 154 21.43 12.23 -6.73
CA GLU A 154 22.67 12.75 -6.14
C GLU A 154 23.24 13.95 -6.92
N GLY A 155 22.60 14.39 -8.00
CA GLY A 155 23.05 15.53 -8.81
C GLY A 155 24.28 15.26 -9.68
N ARG A 156 24.66 13.99 -9.86
CA ARG A 156 25.78 13.54 -10.71
C ARG A 156 25.35 13.28 -12.17
N ALA A 157 24.05 13.27 -12.45
CA ALA A 157 23.49 13.15 -13.79
C ALA A 157 22.31 14.12 -13.99
N ALA A 158 22.02 14.43 -15.24
CA ALA A 158 20.85 15.22 -15.65
C ALA A 158 20.10 14.50 -16.77
N ILE A 159 18.80 14.75 -16.88
CA ILE A 159 17.98 14.30 -18.02
C ILE A 159 17.88 15.44 -19.03
N THR A 160 18.14 15.14 -20.29
CA THR A 160 17.96 16.07 -21.40
C THR A 160 17.27 15.38 -22.58
N PHE A 161 16.76 16.19 -23.51
CA PHE A 161 16.25 15.71 -24.78
C PHE A 161 17.39 15.49 -25.78
N ASP A 162 17.25 14.47 -26.62
CA ASP A 162 18.17 14.15 -27.73
C ASP A 162 17.91 14.97 -29.01
N GLY A 163 16.96 15.91 -28.99
CA GLY A 163 16.54 16.69 -30.16
C GLY A 163 15.61 15.94 -31.13
N LYS A 164 15.30 14.67 -30.87
CA LYS A 164 14.36 13.81 -31.63
C LYS A 164 13.14 13.39 -30.80
N GLY A 165 13.04 13.90 -29.58
CA GLY A 165 11.95 13.62 -28.64
C GLY A 165 12.24 12.50 -27.64
N GLY A 166 13.44 11.91 -27.67
CA GLY A 166 13.91 10.95 -26.67
C GLY A 166 14.60 11.63 -25.49
N LEU A 167 14.53 10.99 -24.32
CA LEU A 167 15.24 11.40 -23.10
C LEU A 167 16.53 10.58 -22.94
N HIS A 168 17.62 11.23 -22.53
CA HIS A 168 18.84 10.52 -22.14
C HIS A 168 19.48 11.16 -20.90
N LEU A 169 20.21 10.34 -20.16
CA LEU A 169 21.04 10.82 -19.05
C LEU A 169 22.36 11.34 -19.59
N ILE A 170 22.76 12.51 -19.11
CA ILE A 170 24.10 13.07 -19.30
C ILE A 170 24.79 13.17 -17.94
N GLU A 171 26.11 13.04 -17.92
CA GLU A 171 26.89 13.33 -16.73
C GLU A 171 26.90 14.83 -16.46
N VAL A 172 26.68 15.20 -15.20
CA VAL A 172 26.86 16.58 -14.76
C VAL A 172 28.34 16.73 -14.41
N PRO A 173 29.10 17.61 -15.08
CA PRO A 173 30.48 17.89 -14.68
C PRO A 173 30.47 18.36 -13.23
N SER A 174 31.34 17.78 -12.39
CA SER A 174 31.48 18.13 -10.98
C SER A 174 31.92 19.60 -10.84
N ALA A 175 30.96 20.51 -10.75
CA ALA A 175 31.18 21.93 -10.51
C ALA A 175 30.91 22.23 -9.03
N LEU A 176 31.89 21.91 -8.18
CA LEU A 176 32.29 22.61 -6.94
C LEU A 176 33.36 21.75 -6.26
N GLY A 177 34.60 22.25 -6.28
CA GLY A 177 35.70 21.63 -5.56
C GLY A 177 35.46 21.63 -4.05
N ASP A 178 36.22 20.78 -3.37
CA ASP A 178 36.33 20.74 -1.92
C ASP A 178 36.35 22.14 -1.31
N PRO A 179 35.53 22.43 -0.28
CA PRO A 179 35.82 23.55 0.59
C PRO A 179 37.12 23.22 1.36
N ALA A 180 38.14 24.05 1.13
CA ALA A 180 39.39 24.04 1.89
C ALA A 180 39.17 24.33 3.38
#